data_AF-A0A381QIR1-F1
#
_entry.id   AF-A0A381QIR1-F1
#
_cell.length_a   1.000
_cell.length_b   1.000
_cell.length_c   1.000
_cell.angle_alpha   90.00
_cell.angle_beta   90.00
_cell.angle_gamma   90.00
#
_symmetry.space_group_name_H-M   'P 1'
#
loop_
_entity.id
_entity.type
_entity.pdbx_description
1 polymer ?
#
loop_
_entity_poly.entity_id
_entity_poly.type
_entity_poly.pdbx_seq_one_letter_code
_entity_poly.pdbx_strand_id
1 'polypeptide(L)'
;MSKLEQRFAAAAETARKLPPPGRAKLLELYGLYKQSHEGDALQQRPGLANLRGRAKHDAWTALQGMAREAAMRRYIALVAELQAAPVYSDFADRHSAARELLKRPLNSAEYEIIRDLWKAHSLAEDDRDIEGLLATLTPDCRYELPQLDRTFEGHAGATEFYERLLGAFPDIDFRLTSIVIGPQGVVEEARVTGTHEQNWLGFQATNEEVEFQVVIFFPWDPEKQLFRGERVWLSFGREYYDRYGIV
;
A
#
# COMPACT_ATOMS: atom_id res chain seq x y z
N MET A 1 12.04 1.07 -38.24
CA MET A 1 11.71 0.74 -36.84
C MET A 1 11.31 -0.71 -36.74
N SER A 2 11.93 -1.46 -35.83
CA SER A 2 11.57 -2.85 -35.57
C SER A 2 10.20 -2.97 -34.87
N LYS A 3 9.61 -4.17 -34.87
CA LYS A 3 8.37 -4.45 -34.12
C LYS A 3 8.53 -4.19 -32.62
N LEU A 4 9.73 -4.40 -32.06
CA LEU A 4 10.02 -4.13 -30.66
C LEU A 4 10.04 -2.61 -30.38
N GLU A 5 10.66 -1.82 -31.26
CA GLU A 5 10.70 -0.36 -31.13
C GLU A 5 9.29 0.25 -31.23
N GLN A 6 8.44 -0.26 -32.13
CA GLN A 6 7.05 0.18 -32.22
C GLN A 6 6.25 -0.13 -30.95
N ARG A 7 6.41 -1.33 -30.38
CA ARG A 7 5.76 -1.71 -29.10
C ARG A 7 6.27 -0.87 -27.94
N PHE A 8 7.57 -0.59 -27.91
CA PHE A 8 8.17 0.25 -26.88
C PHE A 8 7.69 1.70 -26.98
N ALA A 9 7.61 2.27 -28.19
CA ALA A 9 7.03 3.60 -28.41
C ALA A 9 5.56 3.66 -27.96
N ALA A 10 4.75 2.65 -28.31
CA ALA A 10 3.38 2.56 -27.83
C ALA A 10 3.30 2.46 -26.30
N ALA A 11 4.16 1.65 -25.67
CA ALA A 11 4.24 1.56 -24.22
C ALA A 11 4.67 2.88 -23.56
N ALA A 12 5.57 3.66 -24.19
CA ALA A 12 5.95 4.97 -23.69
C ALA A 12 4.78 5.97 -23.73
N GLU A 13 3.98 5.95 -24.79
CA GLU A 13 2.76 6.76 -24.89
C GLU A 13 1.69 6.33 -23.87
N THR A 14 1.54 5.03 -23.64
CA THR A 14 0.69 4.51 -22.56
C THR A 14 1.17 4.99 -21.20
N ALA A 15 2.47 4.86 -20.88
CA ALA A 15 3.03 5.25 -19.60
C ALA A 15 2.80 6.73 -19.26
N ARG A 16 2.79 7.60 -20.28
CA ARG A 16 2.47 9.04 -20.12
C ARG A 16 1.03 9.31 -19.71
N LYS A 17 0.10 8.39 -20.01
CA LYS A 17 -1.33 8.50 -19.72
C LYS A 17 -1.72 7.80 -18.42
N LEU A 18 -0.84 6.98 -17.85
CA LEU A 18 -1.07 6.35 -16.57
C LEU A 18 -0.93 7.34 -15.42
N PRO A 19 -1.65 7.15 -14.31
CA PRO A 19 -1.35 7.87 -13.08
C PRO A 19 0.13 7.65 -12.70
N PRO A 20 0.78 8.66 -12.11
CA PRO A 20 2.18 8.54 -11.74
C PRO A 20 2.34 7.39 -10.72
N PRO A 21 3.13 6.34 -11.03
CA PRO A 21 3.31 5.24 -10.11
C PRO A 21 4.20 5.66 -8.93
N GLY A 22 4.27 4.81 -7.90
CA GLY A 22 5.17 4.99 -6.77
C GLY A 22 6.62 5.30 -7.20
N ARG A 23 7.34 6.05 -6.37
CA ARG A 23 8.66 6.61 -6.70
C ARG A 23 9.65 5.57 -7.25
N ALA A 24 9.65 4.37 -6.70
CA ALA A 24 10.53 3.28 -7.15
C ALA A 24 10.24 2.87 -8.61
N LYS A 25 8.98 2.60 -8.93
CA LYS A 25 8.51 2.24 -10.28
C LYS A 25 8.75 3.38 -11.28
N LEU A 26 8.58 4.63 -10.86
CA LEU A 26 8.87 5.81 -11.69
C LEU A 26 10.37 5.92 -12.04
N LEU A 27 11.26 5.64 -11.07
CA LEU A 27 12.71 5.60 -11.31
C LEU A 27 13.11 4.42 -12.19
N GLU A 28 12.48 3.26 -12.04
CA GLU A 28 12.70 2.10 -12.90
C GLU A 28 12.28 2.39 -14.35
N LEU A 29 11.09 2.96 -14.58
CA LEU A 29 10.65 3.43 -15.90
C LEU A 29 11.66 4.39 -16.51
N TYR A 30 12.14 5.36 -15.73
CA TYR A 30 13.13 6.32 -16.20
C TYR A 30 14.44 5.62 -16.63
N GLY A 31 15.01 4.77 -15.77
CA GLY A 31 16.24 4.04 -16.07
C GLY A 31 16.10 3.18 -17.33
N LEU A 32 15.03 2.38 -17.41
CA LEU A 32 14.75 1.52 -18.57
C LEU A 32 14.54 2.33 -19.84
N TYR A 33 13.84 3.46 -19.78
CA TYR A 33 13.65 4.35 -20.93
C TYR A 33 14.97 4.95 -21.42
N LYS A 34 15.81 5.43 -20.51
CA LYS A 34 17.14 5.98 -20.82
C LYS A 34 18.05 4.91 -21.40
N GLN A 35 18.14 3.74 -20.78
CA GLN A 35 18.91 2.61 -21.31
C GLN A 35 18.44 2.19 -22.71
N SER A 36 17.12 2.24 -22.96
CA SER A 36 16.55 1.89 -24.26
C SER A 36 16.89 2.89 -25.38
N HIS A 37 17.12 4.18 -25.06
CA HIS A 37 17.42 5.21 -26.06
C HIS A 37 18.92 5.49 -26.18
N GLU A 38 19.58 5.62 -25.04
CA GLU A 38 20.91 6.21 -24.90
C GLU A 38 21.98 5.19 -24.49
N GLY A 39 21.59 3.95 -24.14
CA GLY A 39 22.53 2.96 -23.62
C GLY A 39 23.02 3.33 -22.22
N ASP A 40 24.25 2.95 -21.87
CA ASP A 40 24.79 3.12 -20.53
C ASP A 40 24.94 4.59 -20.11
N ALA A 41 24.78 4.86 -18.82
CA ALA A 41 24.90 6.20 -18.23
C ALA A 41 26.38 6.65 -18.18
N LEU A 42 26.84 7.36 -19.21
CA LEU A 42 28.23 7.86 -19.27
C LEU A 42 28.42 9.25 -18.62
N GLN A 43 27.33 9.92 -18.25
CA GLN A 43 27.40 11.27 -17.67
C GLN A 43 27.82 11.20 -16.20
N GLN A 44 28.41 12.30 -15.70
CA GLN A 44 28.77 12.40 -14.29
C GLN A 44 27.53 12.36 -13.40
N ARG A 45 27.64 11.64 -12.30
CA ARG A 45 26.60 11.55 -11.27
C ARG A 45 26.33 12.95 -10.67
N PRO A 46 25.08 13.43 -10.64
CA PRO A 46 24.75 14.73 -10.05
C PRO A 46 25.15 14.86 -8.57
N GLY A 47 25.54 16.09 -8.18
CA GLY A 47 25.94 16.42 -6.80
C GLY A 47 24.78 16.41 -5.80
N LEU A 48 25.10 16.47 -4.50
CA LEU A 48 24.14 16.33 -3.39
C LEU A 48 23.02 17.40 -3.38
N ALA A 49 23.28 18.58 -3.93
CA ALA A 49 22.25 19.62 -4.10
C ALA A 49 21.13 19.23 -5.08
N ASN A 50 21.33 18.19 -5.92
CA ASN A 50 20.35 17.69 -6.89
C ASN A 50 19.98 16.22 -6.59
N LEU A 51 19.30 15.98 -5.47
CA LEU A 51 18.88 14.65 -5.02
C LEU A 51 18.00 13.91 -6.06
N ARG A 52 17.12 14.64 -6.77
CA ARG A 52 16.26 14.06 -7.81
C ARG A 52 17.05 13.61 -9.03
N GLY A 53 17.97 14.45 -9.51
CA GLY A 53 18.86 14.11 -10.62
C GLY A 53 19.77 12.94 -10.26
N ARG A 54 20.25 12.90 -9.02
CA ARG A 54 21.06 11.79 -8.50
C ARG A 54 20.29 10.47 -8.52
N ALA A 55 19.07 10.43 -7.98
CA ALA A 55 18.24 9.22 -7.98
C ALA A 55 17.94 8.70 -9.40
N LYS A 56 17.71 9.59 -10.36
CA LYS A 56 17.53 9.26 -11.77
C LYS A 56 18.79 8.67 -12.40
N HIS A 57 19.94 9.29 -12.14
CA HIS A 57 21.24 8.80 -12.61
C HIS A 57 21.59 7.45 -11.99
N ASP A 58 21.32 7.26 -10.70
CA ASP A 58 21.55 6.01 -9.98
C ASP A 58 20.69 4.87 -10.56
N ALA A 59 19.39 5.14 -10.81
CA ALA A 59 18.49 4.16 -11.42
C ALA A 59 18.89 3.78 -12.84
N TRP A 60 19.44 4.73 -13.62
CA TRP A 60 19.96 4.45 -14.96
C TRP A 60 21.29 3.68 -14.91
N THR A 61 22.23 4.09 -14.05
CA THR A 61 23.55 3.44 -13.88
C THR A 61 23.40 2.01 -13.36
N ALA A 62 22.38 1.72 -12.56
CA ALA A 62 22.06 0.36 -12.10
C ALA A 62 21.73 -0.63 -13.25
N LEU A 63 21.45 -0.12 -14.45
CA LEU A 63 21.16 -0.91 -15.65
C LEU A 63 22.37 -1.02 -16.60
N GLN A 64 23.54 -0.53 -16.20
CA GLN A 64 24.74 -0.54 -17.03
C GLN A 64 25.07 -1.96 -17.54
N GLY A 65 25.40 -2.07 -18.83
CA GLY A 65 25.65 -3.35 -19.51
C GLY A 65 24.37 -4.06 -19.98
N MET A 66 23.19 -3.54 -19.68
CA MET A 66 21.93 -4.09 -20.21
C MET A 66 21.78 -3.75 -21.70
N ALA A 67 21.58 -4.76 -22.53
CA ALA A 67 21.29 -4.55 -23.95
C ALA A 67 20.03 -3.72 -24.15
N ARG A 68 20.06 -2.81 -25.13
CA ARG A 68 18.95 -1.92 -25.50
C ARG A 68 17.62 -2.66 -25.68
N GLU A 69 17.64 -3.80 -26.37
CA GLU A 69 16.44 -4.60 -26.60
C GLU A 69 15.88 -5.22 -25.31
N ALA A 70 16.76 -5.59 -24.36
CA ALA A 70 16.35 -6.11 -23.07
C ALA A 70 15.70 -5.01 -22.21
N ALA A 71 16.27 -3.79 -22.24
CA ALA A 71 15.68 -2.63 -21.58
C ALA A 71 14.29 -2.30 -22.16
N MET A 72 14.11 -2.34 -23.49
CA MET A 72 12.82 -2.14 -24.14
C MET A 72 11.79 -3.18 -23.72
N ARG A 73 12.17 -4.47 -23.66
CA ARG A 73 11.27 -5.55 -23.22
C ARG A 73 10.84 -5.39 -21.76
N ARG A 74 11.80 -5.05 -20.88
CA ARG A 74 11.50 -4.77 -19.46
C ARG A 74 10.60 -3.55 -19.30
N TYR A 75 10.84 -2.48 -20.06
CA TYR A 75 9.98 -1.30 -20.05
C TYR A 75 8.54 -1.64 -20.46
N ILE A 76 8.36 -2.39 -21.56
CA ILE A 76 7.04 -2.83 -22.02
C ILE A 76 6.34 -3.67 -20.94
N ALA A 77 7.06 -4.60 -20.31
CA ALA A 77 6.51 -5.44 -19.25
C ALA A 77 6.09 -4.61 -18.03
N LEU A 78 6.93 -3.65 -17.61
CA LEU A 78 6.64 -2.76 -16.48
C LEU A 78 5.43 -1.86 -16.75
N VAL A 79 5.29 -1.33 -17.97
CA VAL A 79 4.10 -0.56 -18.34
C VAL A 79 2.84 -1.43 -18.32
N ALA A 80 2.92 -2.67 -18.83
CA ALA A 80 1.79 -3.60 -18.77
C ALA A 80 1.39 -3.96 -17.33
N GLU A 81 2.38 -4.15 -16.45
CA GLU A 81 2.16 -4.32 -15.00
C GLU A 81 1.45 -3.11 -14.41
N LEU A 82 1.90 -1.89 -14.71
CA LEU A 82 1.29 -0.66 -14.19
C LEU A 82 -0.10 -0.37 -14.77
N GLN A 83 -0.41 -0.87 -15.97
CA GLN A 83 -1.77 -0.83 -16.53
C GLN A 83 -2.72 -1.80 -15.83
N ALA A 84 -2.20 -2.96 -15.41
CA ALA A 84 -2.96 -3.98 -14.71
C ALA A 84 -3.08 -3.68 -13.21
N ALA A 85 -2.15 -2.91 -12.65
CA ALA A 85 -2.19 -2.48 -11.26
C ALA A 85 -3.43 -1.59 -11.01
N PRO A 86 -4.16 -1.81 -9.90
CA PRO A 86 -5.27 -0.93 -9.56
C PRO A 86 -4.75 0.50 -9.42
N VAL A 87 -5.39 1.40 -10.17
CA VAL A 87 -5.10 2.84 -10.18
C VAL A 87 -5.20 3.34 -8.75
N TYR A 88 -4.07 3.71 -8.14
CA TYR A 88 -4.10 4.63 -7.01
C TYR A 88 -4.73 5.91 -7.52
N SER A 89 -5.98 6.13 -7.12
CA SER A 89 -6.76 7.33 -7.40
C SER A 89 -5.88 8.56 -7.14
N ASP A 90 -5.76 9.45 -8.12
CA ASP A 90 -5.05 10.72 -7.96
C ASP A 90 -5.63 11.50 -6.75
N PHE A 91 -4.88 12.46 -6.21
CA PHE A 91 -5.38 13.31 -5.13
C PHE A 91 -6.73 13.95 -5.49
N ALA A 92 -6.91 14.35 -6.76
CA ALA A 92 -8.17 14.87 -7.28
C ALA A 92 -9.31 13.83 -7.23
N ASP A 93 -9.02 12.58 -7.56
CA ASP A 93 -9.98 11.47 -7.54
C ASP A 93 -10.43 11.14 -6.11
N ARG A 94 -9.49 11.13 -5.15
CA ARG A 94 -9.80 10.93 -3.72
C ARG A 94 -10.64 12.07 -3.16
N HIS A 95 -10.32 13.31 -3.53
CA HIS A 95 -11.10 14.48 -3.12
C HIS A 95 -12.54 14.37 -3.64
N SER A 96 -12.72 14.04 -4.92
CA SER A 96 -14.05 13.86 -5.52
C SER A 96 -14.84 12.75 -4.81
N ALA A 97 -14.21 11.57 -4.60
CA ALA A 97 -14.84 10.47 -3.87
C ALA A 97 -15.25 10.87 -2.44
N ALA A 98 -14.40 11.60 -1.72
CA ALA A 98 -14.72 12.09 -0.38
C ALA A 98 -15.91 13.07 -0.39
N ARG A 99 -16.05 13.92 -1.42
CA ARG A 99 -17.21 14.81 -1.56
C ARG A 99 -18.51 14.05 -1.80
N GLU A 100 -18.47 12.96 -2.56
CA GLU A 100 -19.66 12.11 -2.74
C GLU A 100 -20.03 11.40 -1.42
N LEU A 101 -19.04 10.94 -0.67
CA LEU A 101 -19.27 10.37 0.67
C LEU A 101 -19.90 11.37 1.64
N LEU A 102 -19.52 12.66 1.58
CA LEU A 102 -20.11 13.72 2.41
C LEU A 102 -21.60 13.94 2.13
N LYS A 103 -22.05 13.69 0.90
CA LYS A 103 -23.46 13.85 0.50
C LYS A 103 -24.34 12.68 0.94
N ARG A 104 -23.76 11.56 1.41
CA ARG A 104 -24.52 10.38 1.79
C ARG A 104 -25.36 10.67 3.05
N PRO A 105 -26.67 10.39 3.03
CA PRO A 105 -27.50 10.54 4.21
C PRO A 105 -27.16 9.46 5.25
N LEU A 106 -27.35 9.79 6.53
CA LEU A 106 -27.31 8.80 7.59
C LEU A 106 -28.58 7.95 7.55
N ASN A 107 -28.43 6.63 7.52
CA ASN A 107 -29.53 5.68 7.61
C ASN A 107 -29.29 4.78 8.82
N SER A 108 -30.22 4.76 9.77
CA SER A 108 -30.08 3.99 11.00
C SER A 108 -30.02 2.48 10.75
N ALA A 109 -30.73 1.95 9.76
CA ALA A 109 -30.67 0.51 9.45
C ALA A 109 -29.31 0.13 8.86
N GLU A 110 -28.76 0.95 7.97
CA GLU A 110 -27.41 0.73 7.43
C GLU A 110 -26.35 0.83 8.54
N TYR A 111 -26.49 1.82 9.43
CA TYR A 111 -25.61 1.97 10.59
C TYR A 111 -25.57 0.71 11.47
N GLU A 112 -26.72 0.11 11.77
CA GLU A 112 -26.79 -1.11 12.60
C GLU A 112 -26.07 -2.28 11.91
N ILE A 113 -26.23 -2.43 10.59
CA ILE A 113 -25.52 -3.46 9.81
C ILE A 113 -24.00 -3.25 9.87
N ILE A 114 -23.53 -2.02 9.63
CA ILE A 114 -22.09 -1.69 9.67
C ILE A 114 -21.52 -1.99 11.05
N ARG A 115 -22.23 -1.55 12.11
CA ARG A 115 -21.80 -1.75 13.49
C ARG A 115 -21.73 -3.23 13.85
N ASP A 116 -22.74 -4.01 13.47
CA ASP A 116 -22.78 -5.42 13.82
C ASP A 116 -21.78 -6.25 12.99
N LEU A 117 -21.49 -5.85 11.75
CA LEU A 117 -20.40 -6.42 10.97
C LEU A 117 -19.03 -6.10 11.58
N TRP A 118 -18.80 -4.87 12.04
CA TRP A 118 -17.56 -4.50 12.72
C TRP A 118 -17.37 -5.30 14.03
N LYS A 119 -18.44 -5.51 14.81
CA LYS A 119 -18.34 -6.39 15.99
C LYS A 119 -17.95 -7.81 15.61
N ALA A 120 -18.53 -8.36 14.54
CA ALA A 120 -18.17 -9.69 14.05
C ALA A 120 -16.70 -9.74 13.60
N HIS A 121 -16.22 -8.68 12.95
CA HIS A 121 -14.81 -8.54 12.56
C HIS A 121 -13.88 -8.55 13.78
N SER A 122 -14.14 -7.66 14.76
CA SER A 122 -13.33 -7.55 15.97
C SER A 122 -13.33 -8.82 16.82
N LEU A 123 -14.47 -9.52 16.93
CA LEU A 123 -14.53 -10.82 17.61
C LEU A 123 -13.70 -11.89 16.89
N ALA A 124 -13.74 -11.92 15.55
CA ALA A 124 -12.94 -12.84 14.77
C ALA A 124 -11.43 -12.57 14.89
N GLU A 125 -11.02 -11.30 15.00
CA GLU A 125 -9.63 -10.92 15.28
C GLU A 125 -9.17 -11.42 16.66
N ASP A 126 -9.97 -11.17 17.71
CA ASP A 126 -9.70 -11.60 19.09
C ASP A 126 -9.57 -13.14 19.18
N ASP A 127 -10.46 -13.86 18.50
CA ASP A 127 -10.47 -15.33 18.46
C ASP A 127 -9.43 -15.93 17.48
N ARG A 128 -8.72 -15.08 16.72
CA ARG A 128 -7.81 -15.47 15.62
C ARG A 128 -8.47 -16.33 14.55
N ASP A 129 -9.75 -16.11 14.32
CA ASP A 129 -10.55 -16.76 13.30
C ASP A 129 -10.38 -16.04 11.96
N ILE A 130 -9.39 -16.49 11.18
CA ILE A 130 -9.14 -15.94 9.84
C ILE A 130 -10.34 -16.14 8.92
N GLU A 131 -11.08 -17.25 9.03
CA GLU A 131 -12.24 -17.51 8.17
C GLU A 131 -13.38 -16.54 8.49
N GLY A 132 -13.69 -16.37 9.78
CA GLY A 132 -14.65 -15.40 10.27
C GLY A 132 -14.30 -13.97 9.88
N LEU A 133 -13.01 -13.62 9.95
CA LEU A 133 -12.52 -12.31 9.53
C LEU A 133 -12.74 -12.09 8.03
N LEU A 134 -12.30 -13.01 7.18
CA LEU A 134 -12.45 -12.92 5.73
C LEU A 134 -13.92 -12.84 5.31
N ALA A 135 -14.83 -13.47 6.07
CA ALA A 135 -16.27 -13.41 5.81
C ALA A 135 -16.86 -11.99 5.96
N THR A 136 -16.18 -11.08 6.67
CA THR A 136 -16.58 -9.67 6.80
C THR A 136 -16.05 -8.76 5.67
N LEU A 137 -15.21 -9.31 4.79
CA LEU A 137 -14.50 -8.57 3.75
C LEU A 137 -15.01 -8.91 2.36
N THR A 138 -15.03 -7.93 1.46
CA THR A 138 -15.28 -8.21 0.05
C THR A 138 -14.18 -9.10 -0.54
N PRO A 139 -14.46 -9.96 -1.55
CA PRO A 139 -13.43 -10.82 -2.14
C PRO A 139 -12.24 -10.05 -2.76
N ASP A 140 -12.49 -8.82 -3.18
CA ASP A 140 -11.55 -7.84 -3.74
C ASP A 140 -11.03 -6.83 -2.70
N CYS A 141 -11.08 -7.16 -1.41
CA CYS A 141 -10.65 -6.27 -0.34
C CYS A 141 -9.19 -5.83 -0.48
N ARG A 142 -8.86 -4.64 0.04
CA ARG A 142 -7.49 -4.11 0.03
C ARG A 142 -7.07 -3.67 1.42
N TYR A 143 -5.91 -4.15 1.87
CA TYR A 143 -5.24 -3.69 3.08
C TYR A 143 -4.14 -2.74 2.68
N GLU A 144 -4.25 -1.48 3.07
CA GLU A 144 -3.30 -0.43 2.71
C GLU A 144 -2.58 0.09 3.95
N LEU A 145 -1.27 0.19 3.89
CA LEU A 145 -0.43 0.89 4.87
C LEU A 145 0.24 2.08 4.16
N PRO A 146 -0.46 3.21 3.99
CA PRO A 146 0.02 4.31 3.15
C PRO A 146 1.38 4.87 3.57
N GLN A 147 1.67 4.87 4.88
CA GLN A 147 2.94 5.31 5.44
C GLN A 147 4.13 4.42 5.03
N LEU A 148 3.88 3.20 4.58
CA LEU A 148 4.91 2.25 4.13
C LEU A 148 4.87 1.98 2.61
N ASP A 149 3.94 2.59 1.86
CA ASP A 149 3.69 2.29 0.45
C ASP A 149 3.47 0.78 0.20
N ARG A 150 2.73 0.13 1.11
CA ARG A 150 2.40 -1.31 1.04
C ARG A 150 0.90 -1.53 0.92
N THR A 151 0.55 -2.52 0.10
CA THR A 151 -0.82 -2.97 -0.13
C THR A 151 -0.87 -4.49 -0.23
N PHE A 152 -1.92 -5.09 0.34
CA PHE A 152 -2.28 -6.49 0.16
C PHE A 152 -3.67 -6.57 -0.46
N GLU A 153 -3.86 -7.51 -1.40
CA GLU A 153 -5.05 -7.53 -2.26
C GLU A 153 -5.80 -8.86 -2.19
N GLY A 154 -7.13 -8.73 -2.14
CA GLY A 154 -8.07 -9.83 -1.98
C GLY A 154 -7.91 -10.57 -0.65
N HIS A 155 -8.69 -11.63 -0.49
CA HIS A 155 -8.63 -12.48 0.69
C HIS A 155 -7.24 -13.10 0.90
N ALA A 156 -6.54 -13.48 -0.16
CA ALA A 156 -5.18 -14.00 -0.04
C ALA A 156 -4.21 -12.98 0.56
N GLY A 157 -4.31 -11.71 0.16
CA GLY A 157 -3.52 -10.63 0.74
C GLY A 157 -3.91 -10.31 2.17
N ALA A 158 -5.21 -10.34 2.50
CA ALA A 158 -5.70 -10.16 3.86
C ALA A 158 -5.17 -11.26 4.79
N THR A 159 -5.23 -12.53 4.37
CA THR A 159 -4.64 -13.66 5.11
C THR A 159 -3.15 -13.47 5.35
N GLU A 160 -2.38 -13.09 4.31
CA GLU A 160 -0.95 -12.82 4.45
C GLU A 160 -0.67 -11.70 5.47
N PHE A 161 -1.50 -10.65 5.49
CA PHE A 161 -1.37 -9.56 6.45
C PHE A 161 -1.57 -10.04 7.89
N TYR A 162 -2.66 -10.75 8.17
CA TYR A 162 -2.98 -11.25 9.51
C TYR A 162 -2.01 -12.32 10.00
N GLU A 163 -1.63 -13.28 9.16
CA GLU A 163 -0.63 -14.30 9.52
C GLU A 163 0.71 -13.66 9.91
N ARG A 164 1.13 -12.60 9.19
CA ARG A 164 2.35 -11.86 9.52
C ARG A 164 2.22 -11.06 10.82
N LEU A 165 1.08 -10.43 11.06
CA LEU A 165 0.82 -9.67 12.28
C LEU A 165 0.82 -10.61 13.49
N LEU A 166 -0.01 -11.66 13.46
CA LEU A 166 -0.17 -12.61 14.57
C LEU A 166 1.09 -13.47 14.77
N GLY A 167 1.85 -13.73 13.70
CA GLY A 167 3.15 -14.40 13.79
C GLY A 167 4.23 -13.52 14.41
N ALA A 168 4.20 -12.21 14.15
CA ALA A 168 5.16 -11.27 14.72
C ALA A 168 4.86 -10.88 16.17
N PHE A 169 3.58 -10.89 16.54
CA PHE A 169 3.10 -10.56 17.88
C PHE A 169 2.12 -11.64 18.37
N PRO A 170 2.62 -12.78 18.89
CA PRO A 170 1.78 -13.90 19.28
C PRO A 170 0.86 -13.63 20.48
N ASP A 171 1.06 -12.52 21.19
CA ASP A 171 0.30 -12.04 22.34
C ASP A 171 -0.28 -10.63 22.09
N ILE A 172 -0.47 -10.25 20.81
CA ILE A 172 -1.00 -8.94 20.45
C ILE A 172 -2.36 -8.67 21.10
N ASP A 173 -2.51 -7.46 21.63
CA ASP A 173 -3.72 -6.99 22.32
C ASP A 173 -4.09 -5.62 21.77
N PHE A 174 -5.28 -5.50 21.18
CA PHE A 174 -5.82 -4.26 20.65
C PHE A 174 -6.77 -3.63 21.66
N ARG A 175 -6.33 -2.54 22.31
CA ARG A 175 -7.18 -1.76 23.22
C ARG A 175 -7.84 -0.61 22.47
N LEU A 176 -9.07 -0.84 22.03
CA LEU A 176 -9.90 0.20 21.41
C LEU A 176 -10.02 1.43 22.31
N THR A 177 -9.71 2.60 21.76
CA THR A 177 -9.74 3.90 22.45
C THR A 177 -10.78 4.86 21.87
N SER A 178 -11.10 4.73 20.58
CA SER A 178 -12.10 5.53 19.90
C SER A 178 -12.73 4.72 18.76
N ILE A 179 -14.02 4.97 18.50
CA ILE A 179 -14.73 4.39 17.35
C ILE A 179 -15.73 5.38 16.79
N VAL A 180 -15.75 5.52 15.47
CA VAL A 180 -16.67 6.35 14.71
C VAL A 180 -17.26 5.50 13.59
N ILE A 181 -18.58 5.41 13.56
CA ILE A 181 -19.31 4.61 12.56
C ILE A 181 -20.21 5.54 11.76
N GLY A 182 -20.13 5.44 10.43
CA GLY A 182 -20.95 6.22 9.51
C GLY A 182 -21.19 5.48 8.20
N PRO A 183 -21.92 6.08 7.24
CA PRO A 183 -22.25 5.46 5.96
C PRO A 183 -21.01 5.20 5.09
N GLN A 184 -19.86 5.79 5.43
CA GLN A 184 -18.57 5.54 4.80
C GLN A 184 -17.86 4.29 5.34
N GLY A 185 -18.30 3.77 6.49
CA GLY A 185 -17.69 2.65 7.21
C GLY A 185 -17.30 3.00 8.64
N VAL A 186 -16.24 2.35 9.12
CA VAL A 186 -15.78 2.47 10.52
C VAL A 186 -14.37 3.06 10.56
N VAL A 187 -14.17 4.04 11.44
CA VAL A 187 -12.83 4.45 11.87
C VAL A 187 -12.69 4.06 13.32
N GLU A 188 -11.59 3.40 13.65
CA GLU A 188 -11.22 3.13 15.03
C GLU A 188 -9.80 3.60 15.32
N GLU A 189 -9.57 3.87 16.59
CA GLU A 189 -8.24 4.12 17.13
C GLU A 189 -8.00 3.16 18.29
N ALA A 190 -6.86 2.49 18.29
CA ALA A 190 -6.50 1.57 19.36
C ALA A 190 -5.05 1.79 19.82
N ARG A 191 -4.82 1.47 21.09
CA ARG A 191 -3.48 1.28 21.64
C ARG A 191 -3.18 -0.21 21.60
N VAL A 192 -2.07 -0.57 20.98
CA VAL A 192 -1.70 -1.96 20.73
C VAL A 192 -0.46 -2.29 21.54
N THR A 193 -0.50 -3.43 22.22
CA THR A 193 0.64 -3.98 22.94
C THR A 193 0.93 -5.40 22.45
N GLY A 194 2.18 -5.82 22.52
CA GLY A 194 2.58 -7.20 22.24
C GLY A 194 4.09 -7.39 22.25
N THR A 195 4.52 -8.63 22.33
CA THR A 195 5.92 -9.06 22.27
C THR A 195 6.34 -9.23 20.81
N HIS A 196 7.35 -8.47 20.36
CA HIS A 196 7.80 -8.48 18.96
C HIS A 196 8.79 -9.61 18.67
N GLU A 197 8.27 -10.81 18.36
CA GLU A 197 9.07 -12.04 18.19
C GLU A 197 9.62 -12.26 16.77
N GLN A 198 8.95 -11.73 15.74
CA GLN A 198 9.37 -11.88 14.34
C GLN A 198 9.38 -10.56 13.59
N ASN A 199 10.21 -10.48 12.54
CA ASN A 199 10.29 -9.27 11.72
C ASN A 199 8.93 -8.94 11.10
N TRP A 200 8.50 -7.70 11.26
CA TRP A 200 7.19 -7.25 10.80
C TRP A 200 7.28 -5.93 10.06
N LEU A 201 6.68 -5.84 8.87
CA LEU A 201 6.62 -4.62 8.05
C LEU A 201 7.98 -3.92 7.74
N GLY A 202 9.09 -4.65 7.88
CA GLY A 202 10.45 -4.11 7.71
C GLY A 202 11.15 -3.74 9.02
N PHE A 203 10.45 -3.83 10.15
CA PHE A 203 11.03 -3.75 11.49
C PHE A 203 11.63 -5.09 11.89
N GLN A 204 12.79 -5.06 12.55
CA GLN A 204 13.44 -6.26 13.07
C GLN A 204 12.83 -6.65 14.41
N ALA A 205 12.67 -7.96 14.64
CA ALA A 205 12.21 -8.50 15.91
C ALA A 205 13.09 -7.99 17.06
N THR A 206 12.45 -7.51 18.13
CA THR A 206 13.17 -7.01 19.32
C THR A 206 13.17 -8.03 20.47
N ASN A 207 12.23 -8.98 20.48
CA ASN A 207 11.92 -9.85 21.62
C ASN A 207 11.62 -9.06 22.91
N GLU A 208 11.13 -7.84 22.75
CA GLU A 208 10.70 -6.96 23.83
C GLU A 208 9.21 -6.68 23.67
N GLU A 209 8.55 -6.36 24.78
CA GLU A 209 7.22 -5.76 24.74
C GLU A 209 7.31 -4.41 24.05
N VAL A 210 6.44 -4.20 23.06
CA VAL A 210 6.30 -2.93 22.35
C VAL A 210 4.90 -2.41 22.48
N GLU A 211 4.79 -1.10 22.33
CA GLU A 211 3.52 -0.41 22.29
C GLU A 211 3.48 0.55 21.10
N PHE A 212 2.36 0.57 20.40
CA PHE A 212 2.09 1.53 19.35
C PHE A 212 0.60 1.90 19.29
N GLN A 213 0.32 3.01 18.62
CA GLN A 213 -1.04 3.44 18.31
C GLN A 213 -1.36 3.03 16.88
N VAL A 214 -2.62 2.65 16.66
CA VAL A 214 -3.16 2.37 15.33
C VAL A 214 -4.41 3.21 15.10
N VAL A 215 -4.56 3.69 13.87
CA VAL A 215 -5.83 4.19 13.33
C VAL A 215 -6.18 3.31 12.15
N ILE A 216 -7.37 2.69 12.18
CA ILE A 216 -7.85 1.80 11.12
C ILE A 216 -9.12 2.40 10.53
N PHE A 217 -9.17 2.49 9.21
CA PHE A 217 -10.40 2.81 8.49
C PHE A 217 -10.86 1.59 7.67
N PHE A 218 -12.07 1.13 7.95
CA PHE A 218 -12.77 0.04 7.26
C PHE A 218 -13.78 0.65 6.27
N PRO A 219 -13.46 0.76 4.96
CA PRO A 219 -14.37 1.36 4.00
C PRO A 219 -15.57 0.44 3.75
N TRP A 220 -16.78 0.98 3.81
CA TRP A 220 -18.02 0.22 3.65
C TRP A 220 -18.45 0.06 2.18
N ASP A 221 -18.83 -1.16 1.79
CA ASP A 221 -19.53 -1.45 0.54
C ASP A 221 -21.04 -1.62 0.79
N PRO A 222 -21.90 -0.66 0.39
CA PRO A 222 -23.33 -0.74 0.65
C PRO A 222 -24.06 -1.80 -0.19
N GLU A 223 -23.51 -2.20 -1.34
CA GLU A 223 -24.14 -3.18 -2.22
C GLU A 223 -23.86 -4.60 -1.72
N LYS A 224 -22.60 -4.87 -1.35
CA LYS A 224 -22.18 -6.17 -0.82
C LYS A 224 -22.46 -6.33 0.68
N GLN A 225 -22.68 -5.22 1.38
CA GLN A 225 -22.79 -5.16 2.85
C GLN A 225 -21.57 -5.74 3.57
N LEU A 226 -20.38 -5.43 3.07
CA LEU A 226 -19.09 -5.91 3.56
C LEU A 226 -18.06 -4.78 3.59
N PHE A 227 -16.96 -4.95 4.32
CA PHE A 227 -15.84 -4.02 4.26
C PHE A 227 -14.97 -4.27 3.03
N ARG A 228 -14.49 -3.19 2.40
CA ARG A 228 -13.59 -3.25 1.23
C ARG A 228 -12.13 -3.52 1.64
N GLY A 229 -11.88 -4.00 2.85
CA GLY A 229 -10.56 -4.11 3.48
C GLY A 229 -10.33 -3.00 4.48
N GLU A 230 -9.06 -2.63 4.66
CA GLU A 230 -8.62 -1.75 5.74
C GLU A 230 -7.54 -0.78 5.28
N ARG A 231 -7.55 0.40 5.87
CA ARG A 231 -6.46 1.37 5.73
C ARG A 231 -5.88 1.62 7.12
N VAL A 232 -4.63 1.21 7.31
CA VAL A 232 -4.00 1.09 8.63
C VAL A 232 -2.85 2.08 8.74
N TRP A 233 -2.94 2.98 9.71
CA TRP A 233 -1.85 3.88 10.10
C TRP A 233 -1.31 3.48 11.45
N LEU A 234 0.01 3.32 11.52
CA LEU A 234 0.72 2.93 12.73
C LEU A 234 1.59 4.09 13.20
N SER A 235 1.58 4.34 14.50
CA SER A 235 2.44 5.31 15.16
C SER A 235 3.09 4.68 16.39
N PHE A 236 4.40 4.50 16.35
CA PHE A 236 5.17 4.03 17.49
C PHE A 236 5.54 5.20 18.42
N GLY A 237 5.96 4.90 19.65
CA GLY A 237 6.57 5.90 20.53
C GLY A 237 7.84 6.50 19.91
N ARG A 238 8.19 7.74 20.29
CA ARG A 238 9.39 8.43 19.77
C ARG A 238 10.68 7.62 19.96
N GLU A 239 10.82 6.98 21.13
CA GLU A 239 11.96 6.13 21.47
C GLU A 239 12.16 4.97 20.47
N TYR A 240 11.06 4.45 19.91
CA TYR A 240 11.10 3.42 18.89
C TYR A 240 11.68 3.96 17.57
N TYR A 241 11.28 5.16 17.14
CA TYR A 241 11.84 5.78 15.93
C TYR A 241 13.30 6.17 16.10
N ASP A 242 13.70 6.64 17.29
CA ASP A 242 15.08 6.99 17.62
C ASP A 242 16.00 5.74 17.52
N ARG A 243 15.54 4.57 18.00
CA ARG A 243 16.26 3.29 17.93
C ARG A 243 16.61 2.88 16.48
N TYR A 244 15.76 3.22 15.52
CA TYR A 244 15.95 2.90 14.10
C TYR A 244 16.48 4.08 13.26
N GLY A 245 16.86 5.20 13.90
CA GLY A 245 17.43 6.37 13.22
C GLY A 245 16.48 7.01 12.20
N ILE A 246 15.17 6.97 12.48
CA ILE A 246 14.13 7.50 11.58
C ILE A 246 13.88 9.00 11.82
N VAL A 247 14.42 9.57 12.91
CA VAL A 247 14.28 10.98 13.32
C VAL A 247 15.61 11.73 13.30
#